data_AF-A0A7C5FGS1-F1
#
_entry.id   AF-A0A7C5FGS1-F1
#
_cell.length_a   1.000
_cell.length_b   1.000
_cell.length_c   1.000
_cell.angle_alpha   90.00
_cell.angle_beta   90.00
_cell.angle_gamma   90.00
#
_symmetry.space_group_name_H-M   'P 1'
#
loop_
_entity.id
_entity.type
_entity.pdbx_description
1 polymer ?
#
loop_
_entity_poly.entity_id
_entity_poly.type
_entity_poly.pdbx_seq_one_letter_code
_entity_poly.pdbx_strand_id
1 'polypeptide(L)'
;MEPKQKVEEVAEKVEDAAKEAGKKTGSYYKKCMNFLQKSTEKIRTLVLDFGEIIVTATVIVGLITAVVNGLSTMGNAGFFSGLSAMFNDIVSTILGALVIFLLFAIYKNTQK
;
A
#
# COMPACT_ATOMS: atom_id res chain seq x y z
N MET A 1 -38.32 -47.25 -16.13
CA MET A 1 -36.84 -47.35 -16.11
C MET A 1 -36.29 -45.98 -15.81
N GLU A 2 -35.72 -45.83 -14.63
CA GLU A 2 -35.59 -44.55 -13.93
C GLU A 2 -34.42 -43.69 -14.48
N PRO A 3 -34.63 -42.37 -14.68
CA PRO A 3 -33.62 -41.42 -15.18
C PRO A 3 -32.49 -41.12 -14.18
N LYS A 4 -32.48 -41.73 -12.99
CA LYS A 4 -31.55 -41.41 -11.90
C LYS A 4 -30.12 -41.89 -12.14
N GLN A 5 -29.92 -43.03 -12.82
CA GLN A 5 -28.58 -43.60 -13.03
C GLN A 5 -27.71 -42.82 -14.03
N LYS A 6 -28.31 -42.10 -15.00
CA LYS A 6 -27.55 -41.29 -15.97
C LYS A 6 -27.04 -39.97 -15.39
N VAL A 7 -27.65 -39.48 -14.31
CA VAL A 7 -27.27 -38.19 -13.70
C VAL A 7 -26.05 -38.35 -12.80
N GLU A 8 -25.94 -39.48 -12.09
CA GLU A 8 -24.78 -39.79 -11.25
C GLU A 8 -23.49 -39.97 -12.07
N GLU A 9 -23.55 -40.70 -13.19
CA GLU A 9 -22.39 -40.90 -14.07
C GLU A 9 -21.88 -39.60 -14.74
N VAL A 10 -22.76 -38.63 -14.94
CA VAL A 10 -22.39 -37.32 -15.52
C VAL A 10 -21.84 -36.39 -14.42
N ALA A 11 -22.40 -36.44 -13.21
CA ALA A 11 -21.90 -35.67 -12.08
C ALA A 11 -20.48 -36.08 -11.69
N GLU A 12 -20.19 -37.39 -11.66
CA GLU A 12 -18.87 -37.92 -11.31
C GLU A 12 -17.81 -37.51 -12.35
N LYS A 13 -18.14 -37.58 -13.65
CA LYS A 13 -17.24 -37.13 -14.74
C LYS A 13 -16.99 -35.62 -14.73
N VAL A 14 -17.97 -34.81 -14.35
CA VAL A 14 -17.82 -33.35 -14.24
C VAL A 14 -16.95 -32.99 -13.03
N GLU A 15 -17.08 -33.72 -11.93
CA GLU A 15 -16.28 -33.49 -10.72
C GLU A 15 -14.80 -33.85 -10.95
N ASP A 16 -14.51 -34.94 -11.67
CA ASP A 16 -13.15 -35.33 -12.02
C ASP A 16 -12.52 -34.39 -13.05
N ALA A 17 -13.28 -33.94 -14.05
CA ALA A 17 -12.81 -32.93 -15.01
C ALA A 17 -12.53 -31.58 -14.33
N ALA A 18 -13.35 -31.18 -13.35
CA ALA A 18 -13.12 -29.97 -12.56
C ALA A 18 -11.88 -30.08 -11.65
N LYS A 19 -11.62 -31.26 -11.07
CA LYS A 19 -10.41 -31.51 -10.27
C LYS A 19 -9.13 -31.51 -11.12
N GLU A 20 -9.16 -32.06 -12.34
CA GLU A 20 -8.02 -31.99 -13.26
C GLU A 20 -7.79 -30.58 -13.83
N ALA A 21 -8.87 -29.86 -14.17
CA ALA A 21 -8.79 -28.47 -14.61
C ALA A 21 -8.24 -27.57 -13.50
N GLY A 22 -8.77 -27.68 -12.27
CA GLY A 22 -8.30 -26.92 -11.11
C GLY A 22 -6.83 -27.18 -10.75
N LYS A 23 -6.34 -28.43 -10.92
CA LYS A 23 -4.92 -28.78 -10.74
C LYS A 23 -4.01 -28.13 -11.80
N LYS A 24 -4.45 -28.05 -13.07
CA LYS A 24 -3.70 -27.36 -14.13
C LYS A 24 -3.71 -25.84 -13.94
N THR A 25 -4.86 -25.23 -13.61
CA THR A 25 -4.97 -23.77 -13.43
C THR A 25 -4.20 -23.28 -12.20
N GLY A 26 -4.21 -24.04 -11.09
CA GLY A 26 -3.43 -23.72 -9.89
C GLY A 26 -1.92 -23.68 -10.13
N SER A 27 -1.40 -24.56 -10.99
CA SER A 27 0.03 -24.60 -11.38
C SER A 27 0.46 -23.36 -12.18
N TYR A 28 -0.36 -22.92 -13.15
CA TYR A 28 -0.08 -21.71 -13.94
C TYR A 28 -0.23 -20.45 -13.12
N TYR A 29 -1.24 -20.36 -12.26
CA TYR A 29 -1.42 -19.21 -11.36
C TYR A 29 -0.27 -19.09 -10.37
N LYS A 30 0.22 -20.21 -9.82
CA LYS A 30 1.38 -20.25 -8.90
C LYS A 30 2.68 -19.87 -9.60
N LYS A 31 2.87 -20.28 -10.87
CA LYS A 31 4.01 -19.84 -11.68
C LYS A 31 3.94 -18.35 -12.03
N CYS A 32 2.76 -17.84 -12.39
CA CYS A 32 2.56 -16.43 -12.71
C CYS A 32 2.70 -15.55 -11.46
N MET A 33 2.14 -15.97 -10.31
CA MET A 33 2.37 -15.33 -9.01
C MET A 33 3.84 -15.36 -8.62
N ASN A 34 4.57 -16.46 -8.82
CA ASN A 34 5.99 -16.50 -8.49
C ASN A 34 6.84 -15.60 -9.40
N PHE A 35 6.49 -15.47 -10.68
CA PHE A 35 7.17 -14.57 -11.62
C PHE A 35 6.85 -13.10 -11.34
N LEU A 36 5.58 -12.81 -11.04
CA LEU A 36 5.13 -11.48 -10.64
C LEU A 36 5.69 -11.11 -9.28
N GLN A 37 5.68 -11.98 -8.26
CA GLN A 37 6.33 -11.74 -6.97
C GLN A 37 7.80 -11.37 -7.11
N LYS A 38 8.56 -12.09 -7.94
CA LYS A 38 9.99 -11.80 -8.16
C LYS A 38 10.23 -10.44 -8.82
N SER A 39 9.34 -10.02 -9.72
CA SER A 39 9.42 -8.70 -10.36
C SER A 39 8.87 -7.59 -9.47
N THR A 40 7.79 -7.88 -8.75
CA THR A 40 7.14 -7.00 -7.78
C THR A 40 8.09 -6.73 -6.62
N GLU A 41 8.83 -7.71 -6.08
CA GLU A 41 9.84 -7.47 -5.05
C GLU A 41 10.90 -6.48 -5.50
N LYS A 42 11.46 -6.63 -6.72
CA LYS A 42 12.48 -5.72 -7.25
C LYS A 42 11.95 -4.30 -7.47
N ILE A 43 10.76 -4.16 -8.05
CA ILE A 43 10.13 -2.86 -8.26
C ILE A 43 9.76 -2.24 -6.89
N ARG A 44 9.38 -3.06 -5.92
CA ARG A 44 8.91 -2.65 -4.60
C ARG A 44 10.05 -2.20 -3.69
N THR A 45 11.22 -2.82 -3.75
CA THR A 45 12.44 -2.30 -3.09
C THR A 45 12.80 -0.92 -3.64
N LEU A 46 12.74 -0.77 -4.97
CA LEU A 46 12.96 0.52 -5.64
C LEU A 46 11.94 1.58 -5.19
N VAL A 47 10.66 1.22 -5.08
CA VAL A 47 9.59 2.11 -4.61
C VAL A 47 9.69 2.43 -3.12
N LEU A 48 10.23 1.52 -2.30
CA LEU A 48 10.49 1.78 -0.88
C LEU A 48 11.59 2.83 -0.70
N ASP A 49 12.70 2.68 -1.43
CA ASP A 49 13.80 3.64 -1.40
C ASP A 49 13.41 4.99 -2.06
N PHE A 50 12.65 4.96 -3.17
CA PHE A 50 12.06 6.17 -3.75
C PHE A 50 11.01 6.81 -2.84
N GLY A 51 10.25 5.99 -2.11
CA GLY A 51 9.22 6.44 -1.19
C GLY A 51 9.81 7.25 -0.05
N GLU A 52 10.95 6.83 0.50
CA GLU A 52 11.68 7.58 1.51
C GLU A 52 12.14 8.95 0.99
N ILE A 53 12.65 9.02 -0.24
CA ILE A 53 13.04 10.28 -0.88
C ILE A 53 11.83 11.21 -1.07
N ILE A 54 10.71 10.68 -1.55
CA ILE A 54 9.48 11.46 -1.78
C ILE A 54 8.91 11.98 -0.45
N VAL A 55 8.88 11.16 0.59
CA VAL A 55 8.43 11.56 1.93
C VAL A 55 9.33 12.65 2.48
N THR A 56 10.65 12.51 2.35
CA THR A 56 11.61 13.51 2.80
C THR A 56 11.42 14.84 2.07
N ALA A 57 11.25 14.81 0.74
CA ALA A 57 10.94 16.01 -0.04
C ALA A 57 9.61 16.66 0.41
N THR A 58 8.59 15.84 0.67
CA THR A 58 7.28 16.31 1.15
C THR A 58 7.38 16.96 2.53
N VAL A 59 8.20 16.43 3.44
CA VAL A 59 8.46 17.03 4.75
C VAL A 59 9.15 18.39 4.61
N ILE A 60 10.17 18.49 3.76
CA ILE A 60 10.87 19.76 3.52
C ILE A 60 9.90 20.81 2.98
N VAL A 61 9.10 20.44 1.96
CA VAL A 61 8.08 21.33 1.40
C VAL A 61 7.08 21.71 2.48
N GLY A 62 6.56 20.76 3.25
CA GLY A 62 5.59 21.00 4.33
C GLY A 62 6.10 21.95 5.41
N LEU A 63 7.36 21.83 5.79
CA LEU A 63 8.00 22.76 6.73
C LEU A 63 8.10 24.18 6.16
N ILE A 64 8.44 24.32 4.88
CA ILE A 64 8.48 25.63 4.21
C ILE A 64 7.07 26.23 4.17
N THR A 65 6.04 25.46 3.81
CA THR A 65 4.65 25.95 3.79
C THR A 65 4.18 26.34 5.18
N ALA A 66 4.53 25.58 6.22
CA ALA A 66 4.19 25.91 7.60
C ALA A 66 4.76 27.26 8.03
N VAL A 67 6.02 27.54 7.67
CA VAL A 67 6.67 28.84 7.94
C VAL A 67 5.94 29.96 7.19
N VAL A 68 5.65 29.77 5.90
CA VAL A 68 4.97 30.78 5.07
C VAL A 68 3.55 31.06 5.57
N ASN A 69 2.77 30.03 5.89
CA ASN A 69 1.42 30.15 6.45
C ASN A 69 1.45 30.82 7.82
N GLY A 70 2.42 30.44 8.67
CA GLY A 70 2.64 31.06 9.97
C GLY A 70 2.87 32.57 9.85
N LEU A 71 3.83 32.96 9.01
CA LEU A 71 4.15 34.37 8.76
C LEU A 71 2.97 35.15 8.15
N SER A 72 2.24 34.55 7.20
CA SER A 72 1.04 35.17 6.62
C SER A 72 -0.05 35.39 7.69
N THR A 73 -0.25 34.41 8.57
CA THR A 73 -1.22 34.48 9.66
C THR A 73 -0.80 35.51 10.71
N MET A 74 0.50 35.69 10.97
CA MET A 74 0.98 36.75 11.86
C MET A 74 0.58 38.15 11.35
N GLY A 75 0.65 38.37 10.03
CA GLY A 75 0.26 39.63 9.41
C GLY A 75 -1.24 39.91 9.47
N ASN A 76 -2.08 38.87 9.48
CA ASN A 76 -3.54 39.01 9.39
C ASN A 76 -4.28 38.88 10.73
N ALA A 77 -3.84 37.97 11.60
CA ALA A 77 -4.54 37.59 12.84
C ALA A 77 -3.73 37.85 14.12
N GLY A 78 -2.51 38.39 13.97
CA GLY A 78 -1.62 38.74 15.07
C GLY A 78 -0.54 37.68 15.36
N PHE A 79 0.52 38.12 16.02
CA PHE A 79 1.75 37.35 16.23
C PHE A 79 1.53 35.97 16.84
N PHE A 80 0.79 35.88 17.95
CA PHE A 80 0.55 34.60 18.63
C PHE A 80 -0.30 33.63 17.81
N SER A 81 -1.24 34.14 16.99
CA SER A 81 -2.06 33.30 16.10
C SER A 81 -1.19 32.68 15.01
N GLY A 82 -0.31 33.45 14.39
CA GLY A 82 0.59 32.91 13.38
C GLY A 82 1.66 31.98 13.94
N LEU A 83 2.14 32.22 15.18
CA LEU A 83 3.06 31.31 15.86
C LEU A 83 2.37 29.98 16.20
N SER A 84 1.11 30.04 16.65
CA SER A 84 0.30 28.84 16.91
C SER A 84 0.01 28.07 15.62
N ALA A 85 -0.35 28.75 14.53
CA ALA A 85 -0.57 28.13 13.22
C ALA A 85 0.70 27.44 12.70
N MET A 86 1.84 28.13 12.76
CA MET A 86 3.14 27.58 12.35
C MET A 86 3.50 26.33 13.15
N PHE A 87 3.31 26.36 14.48
CA PHE A 87 3.58 25.21 15.34
C PHE A 87 2.66 24.03 15.01
N ASN A 88 1.36 24.29 14.82
CA ASN A 88 0.40 23.25 14.48
C ASN A 88 0.72 22.59 13.12
N ASP A 89 1.06 23.40 12.13
CA ASP A 89 1.41 22.91 10.78
C ASP A 89 2.71 22.10 10.79
N ILE A 90 3.72 22.51 11.57
CA ILE A 90 4.97 21.76 11.78
C ILE A 90 4.68 20.41 12.45
N VAL A 91 3.91 20.41 13.55
CA VAL A 91 3.56 19.19 14.27
C VAL A 91 2.76 18.24 13.38
N SER A 92 1.80 18.76 12.62
CA SER A 92 1.00 17.99 11.67
C SER A 92 1.87 17.34 10.58
N THR A 93 2.82 18.11 10.02
CA THR A 93 3.76 17.62 8.99
C THR A 93 4.65 16.51 9.53
N ILE A 94 5.19 16.67 10.75
CA ILE A 94 6.06 15.67 11.39
C ILE A 94 5.26 14.40 11.76
N LEU A 95 4.05 14.55 12.30
CA LEU A 95 3.18 13.41 12.61
C LEU A 95 2.78 12.65 11.35
N GLY A 96 2.40 13.35 10.28
CA GLY A 96 2.09 12.74 8.99
C GLY A 96 3.28 11.95 8.44
N ALA A 97 4.47 12.52 8.50
CA ALA A 97 5.70 11.84 8.09
C ALA A 97 6.01 10.62 8.95
N LEU A 98 5.88 10.73 10.27
CA LEU A 98 6.11 9.63 11.21
C LEU A 98 5.18 8.45 10.95
N VAL A 99 3.90 8.70 10.64
CA VAL A 99 2.95 7.63 10.29
C VAL A 99 3.41 6.90 9.03
N ILE A 100 3.88 7.63 8.01
CA ILE A 100 4.38 7.03 6.78
C ILE A 100 5.67 6.23 7.04
N PHE A 101 6.60 6.77 7.83
CA PHE A 101 7.81 6.07 8.26
C PHE A 101 7.48 4.81 9.08
N LEU A 102 6.48 4.85 9.96
CA LEU A 102 6.00 3.70 10.71
C LEU A 102 5.40 2.63 9.80
N LEU A 103 4.61 3.02 8.78
CA LEU A 103 4.09 2.09 7.79
C LEU A 103 5.22 1.41 7.01
N PHE A 104 6.25 2.17 6.61
CA PHE A 104 7.44 1.61 5.98
C PHE A 104 8.22 0.68 6.93
N ALA A 105 8.36 1.05 8.21
CA ALA A 105 9.07 0.27 9.21
C ALA A 105 8.35 -1.05 9.56
N ILE A 106 7.03 -1.01 9.78
CA ILE A 106 6.21 -2.20 10.01
C ILE A 106 6.31 -3.13 8.80
N TYR A 107 6.15 -2.60 7.60
CA TYR A 107 6.25 -3.39 6.36
C TYR A 107 7.64 -4.04 6.23
N LYS A 108 8.72 -3.30 6.50
CA LYS A 108 10.09 -3.82 6.48
C LYS A 108 10.33 -4.92 7.53
N ASN A 109 9.67 -4.85 8.68
CA ASN A 109 9.75 -5.88 9.73
C ASN A 109 8.83 -7.08 9.47
N THR A 110 7.70 -6.94 8.77
CA THR A 110 6.82 -8.06 8.38
C THR A 110 7.40 -8.87 7.22
N GLN A 111 8.37 -8.31 6.48
CA GLN A 111 9.10 -8.96 5.39
C GLN A 111 10.42 -9.61 5.85
N LYS A 112 10.78 -9.51 7.14
CA LYS A 112 11.85 -10.29 7.77
C LYS A 112 11.32 -11.64 8.24
#